data_AF-A0A978VEP3-F1
#
_entry.id   AF-A0A978VEP3-F1
#
_cell.length_a   1.000
_cell.length_b   1.000
_cell.length_c   1.000
_cell.angle_alpha   90.00
_cell.angle_beta   90.00
_cell.angle_gamma   90.00
#
_symmetry.space_group_name_H-M   'P 1'
#
loop_
_entity.id
_entity.type
_entity.pdbx_description
1 polymer ?
#
loop_
_entity_poly.entity_id
_entity_poly.type
_entity_poly.pdbx_seq_one_letter_code
_entity_poly.pdbx_strand_id
1 'polypeptide(L)'
;MEENSTSRGNNANLPFLFPKPPRFAAFSASGPLCPSLFLSAAWFQPLSGSLCSHRFRFPFGFSASRPSCSGFQLQQQDSSWLVLYNSSKLTVLEGRMQACGGAAIMDSIQQPVWAKGISPSLKGFSSSGFPQQIKINSKPCKFSYIEGSLASARQPSSASVPVLEIRGNGSFVDHGLSEADPEVSTIIGKEKERQFKSLELIASENFTYRAVMEAVGSCLTNKYSEGLPGKRYYGGNEYIDELETLCQKRALDAFHLDEKKWGVNVQPLSGSPANFEVYTAILNPHDRIMGLDLPHGGHLSHGFMTPKRRVSGTSIYFESMPYRLDISTGLVDYDMLEKTANLFRPKLIIAGASAYPRDFDYPRMRKIADEVGAFLLMDMAHISGLVAASVVADPFEFCDIVTTTTHKSLRGPRGGMIFFRKDPILGVDLESAINNAVFPGLQGGPHNHTIGGLAVCLKYAQSPEFKAYQNKVVSNCRALANRLIELGYKLVSGGSDNHLVLVDLRPLGIDGARVEKILDLAYITLNKNSVPGDKSALVPGGIRIGSPALTTRGFTEKEFILVADLIHEGVQIALDAKRSVSGSKLQDFMKFVTSHDFSLIDRVSDLRARVEALTTQFPMPGV
;
A
#
# COMPACT_ATOMS: atom_id res chain seq x y z
N MET A 1 -28.83 31.62 -50.61
CA MET A 1 -28.57 31.63 -52.06
C MET A 1 -27.65 30.44 -52.31
N GLU A 2 -28.25 29.25 -52.28
CA GLU A 2 -28.64 28.39 -53.44
C GLU A 2 -27.56 27.30 -53.57
N GLU A 3 -27.81 26.09 -53.04
CA GLU A 3 -28.48 24.94 -53.73
C GLU A 3 -27.68 24.46 -54.94
N ASN A 4 -27.16 23.23 -54.98
CA ASN A 4 -27.87 21.96 -55.27
C ASN A 4 -26.79 20.83 -55.28
N SER A 5 -27.03 19.53 -55.11
CA SER A 5 -28.24 18.70 -55.13
C SER A 5 -27.90 17.29 -54.61
N THR A 6 -28.94 16.64 -54.07
CA THR A 6 -29.04 15.28 -53.54
C THR A 6 -29.42 14.24 -54.61
N SER A 7 -29.12 12.96 -54.35
CA SER A 7 -29.96 11.77 -54.67
C SER A 7 -29.46 10.63 -53.75
N ARG A 8 -30.19 9.95 -52.85
CA ARG A 8 -31.53 9.33 -52.72
C ARG A 8 -31.78 8.03 -53.51
N GLY A 9 -32.02 6.95 -52.75
CA GLY A 9 -32.78 5.74 -53.09
C GLY A 9 -31.91 4.48 -53.23
N ASN A 10 -32.23 3.28 -52.72
CA ASN A 10 -33.42 2.78 -52.03
C ASN A 10 -33.13 1.39 -51.42
N ASN A 11 -33.94 1.03 -50.41
CA ASN A 11 -34.07 -0.26 -49.71
C ASN A 11 -34.21 -1.51 -50.62
N ALA A 12 -33.73 -2.68 -50.15
CA ALA A 12 -34.58 -3.84 -49.77
C ALA A 12 -33.79 -5.15 -49.52
N ASN A 13 -33.90 -5.66 -48.29
CA ASN A 13 -34.28 -7.04 -47.87
C ASN A 13 -33.58 -8.34 -48.35
N LEU A 14 -33.22 -9.14 -47.31
CA LEU A 14 -33.20 -10.62 -47.15
C LEU A 14 -31.92 -11.42 -47.54
N PRO A 15 -31.63 -12.59 -46.91
CA PRO A 15 -32.02 -13.08 -45.57
C PRO A 15 -30.86 -13.69 -44.72
N PHE A 16 -31.18 -13.88 -43.43
CA PHE A 16 -30.47 -14.67 -42.42
C PHE A 16 -30.24 -16.13 -42.84
N LEU A 17 -29.04 -16.66 -42.56
CA LEU A 17 -28.76 -18.10 -42.47
C LEU A 17 -27.85 -18.39 -41.26
N PHE A 18 -28.43 -19.06 -40.26
CA PHE A 18 -27.73 -19.71 -39.14
C PHE A 18 -27.00 -20.98 -39.61
N PRO A 19 -25.82 -21.32 -39.09
CA PRO A 19 -25.35 -22.70 -39.09
C PRO A 19 -25.75 -23.41 -37.78
N LYS A 20 -26.51 -24.51 -37.93
CA LYS A 20 -26.79 -25.51 -36.89
C LYS A 20 -25.54 -26.37 -36.59
N PRO A 21 -25.45 -27.00 -35.40
CA PRO A 21 -24.25 -27.69 -34.91
C PRO A 21 -24.17 -29.15 -35.39
N PRO A 22 -22.99 -29.79 -35.41
CA PRO A 22 -22.92 -31.23 -35.61
C PRO A 22 -23.17 -32.00 -34.31
N ARG A 23 -24.03 -33.01 -34.39
CA ARG A 23 -24.28 -34.02 -33.35
C ARG A 23 -23.28 -35.18 -33.45
N PHE A 24 -22.98 -35.71 -32.27
CA PHE A 24 -22.36 -36.98 -31.88
C PHE A 24 -22.29 -38.12 -32.92
N ALA A 25 -21.13 -38.77 -32.96
CA ALA A 25 -21.00 -40.19 -33.25
C ALA A 25 -20.21 -40.86 -32.11
N ALA A 26 -20.78 -41.92 -31.55
CA ALA A 26 -20.20 -42.80 -30.55
C ALA A 26 -19.34 -43.87 -31.24
N PHE A 27 -18.21 -44.23 -30.62
CA PHE A 27 -17.57 -45.53 -30.85
C PHE A 27 -17.04 -46.08 -29.53
N SER A 28 -17.47 -47.30 -29.23
CA SER A 28 -17.06 -48.18 -28.14
C SER A 28 -16.15 -49.28 -28.70
N ALA A 29 -15.04 -49.57 -28.02
CA ALA A 29 -14.38 -50.89 -27.89
C ALA A 29 -13.11 -50.68 -27.02
N SER A 30 -12.98 -51.17 -25.78
CA SER A 30 -12.82 -52.55 -25.29
C SER A 30 -11.51 -53.26 -25.68
N GLY A 31 -10.50 -53.15 -24.81
CA GLY A 31 -9.48 -54.16 -24.44
C GLY A 31 -8.32 -54.47 -25.42
N PRO A 32 -7.24 -55.18 -24.98
CA PRO A 32 -7.08 -55.89 -23.70
C PRO A 32 -5.79 -55.58 -22.89
N LEU A 33 -5.76 -56.21 -21.72
CA LEU A 33 -4.75 -56.29 -20.67
C LEU A 33 -3.56 -57.22 -20.97
N CYS A 34 -2.50 -56.99 -20.18
CA CYS A 34 -1.50 -57.95 -19.62
C CYS A 34 -0.27 -58.38 -20.45
N PRO A 35 0.83 -58.87 -19.82
CA PRO A 35 1.33 -58.63 -18.45
C PRO A 35 2.88 -58.53 -18.28
N SER A 36 3.30 -58.02 -17.11
CA SER A 36 4.45 -58.38 -16.23
C SER A 36 5.81 -58.88 -16.76
N LEU A 37 6.91 -58.33 -16.22
CA LEU A 37 8.12 -59.01 -15.66
C LEU A 37 9.03 -57.89 -15.05
N PHE A 38 9.13 -57.73 -13.72
CA PHE A 38 10.02 -58.37 -12.73
C PHE A 38 11.49 -57.91 -12.71
N LEU A 39 11.95 -57.60 -11.48
CA LEU A 39 13.31 -57.60 -10.92
C LEU A 39 14.31 -56.50 -11.31
N SER A 40 14.62 -55.61 -10.35
CA SER A 40 15.83 -55.77 -9.52
C SER A 40 15.92 -54.68 -8.45
N ALA A 41 16.00 -55.11 -7.19
CA ALA A 41 16.44 -54.32 -6.06
C ALA A 41 17.90 -54.67 -5.77
N ALA A 42 18.78 -53.67 -5.58
CA ALA A 42 20.10 -53.91 -5.00
C ALA A 42 20.80 -52.65 -4.47
N TRP A 43 20.94 -52.62 -3.14
CA TRP A 43 22.16 -52.35 -2.38
C TRP A 43 22.74 -50.92 -2.21
N PHE A 44 22.71 -50.52 -0.93
CA PHE A 44 23.62 -49.62 -0.22
C PHE A 44 25.09 -50.04 -0.38
N GLN A 45 26.01 -49.09 -0.60
CA GLN A 45 27.09 -48.75 0.36
C GLN A 45 27.91 -47.52 -0.08
N PRO A 46 28.59 -46.82 0.86
CA PRO A 46 29.22 -45.51 0.67
C PRO A 46 30.72 -45.61 0.36
N LEU A 47 31.27 -44.58 -0.29
CA LEU A 47 32.72 -44.39 -0.39
C LEU A 47 33.18 -43.17 0.43
N SER A 48 34.15 -43.47 1.29
CA SER A 48 34.91 -42.60 2.19
C SER A 48 36.20 -42.07 1.55
N GLY A 49 36.62 -40.87 1.99
CA GLY A 49 37.96 -40.28 1.82
C GLY A 49 37.87 -38.76 2.09
N SER A 50 38.06 -38.21 3.30
CA SER A 50 39.32 -37.96 4.05
C SER A 50 40.37 -37.26 3.14
N LEU A 51 40.90 -36.05 3.37
CA LEU A 51 41.23 -35.26 4.57
C LEU A 51 41.36 -33.77 4.15
N CYS A 52 41.02 -32.81 5.02
CA CYS A 52 42.02 -31.99 5.72
C CYS A 52 41.35 -30.93 6.63
N SER A 53 41.83 -30.90 7.85
CA SER A 53 41.38 -30.15 9.01
C SER A 53 42.06 -28.79 9.13
N HIS A 54 41.32 -27.75 9.56
CA HIS A 54 41.85 -26.78 10.52
C HIS A 54 40.74 -26.27 11.43
N ARG A 55 40.77 -26.72 12.69
CA ARG A 55 40.11 -26.08 13.84
C ARG A 55 41.17 -25.29 14.59
N PHE A 56 40.89 -24.02 14.87
CA PHE A 56 41.47 -23.31 16.01
C PHE A 56 40.38 -23.14 17.07
N ARG A 57 40.71 -23.57 18.30
CA ARG A 57 39.95 -23.33 19.54
C ARG A 57 40.47 -22.04 20.18
N PHE A 58 39.58 -21.27 20.83
CA PHE A 58 39.84 -20.69 22.15
C PHE A 58 38.53 -20.65 22.98
N PRO A 59 38.61 -20.65 24.33
CA PRO A 59 37.52 -21.01 25.26
C PRO A 59 36.88 -19.78 25.96
N PHE A 60 36.13 -20.06 27.05
CA PHE A 60 35.24 -19.21 27.87
C PHE A 60 33.78 -19.20 27.35
N GLY A 61 32.76 -19.80 27.98
CA GLY A 61 32.57 -20.26 29.36
C GLY A 61 31.67 -19.27 30.10
N PHE A 62 30.36 -19.50 30.13
CA PHE A 62 29.48 -19.12 31.25
C PHE A 62 28.18 -19.93 31.23
N SER A 63 27.72 -20.21 32.45
CA SER A 63 26.69 -21.15 32.85
C SER A 63 25.26 -20.69 32.51
N ALA A 64 24.38 -21.64 32.18
CA ALA A 64 22.95 -21.47 32.41
C ALA A 64 22.30 -22.82 32.72
N SER A 65 21.80 -22.94 33.94
CA SER A 65 21.03 -24.04 34.49
C SER A 65 19.65 -24.12 33.84
N ARG A 66 19.26 -25.33 33.40
CA ARG A 66 17.87 -25.68 33.08
C ARG A 66 17.43 -26.83 34.00
N PRO A 67 16.24 -26.79 34.60
CA PRO A 67 15.66 -27.98 35.20
C PRO A 67 14.95 -28.83 34.13
N SER A 68 15.02 -30.12 34.40
CA SER A 68 14.45 -31.28 33.71
C SER A 68 12.95 -31.17 33.42
N CYS A 69 12.54 -31.60 32.22
CA CYS A 69 11.18 -32.09 31.97
C CYS A 69 11.26 -33.54 31.47
N SER A 70 10.59 -34.39 32.22
CA SER A 70 10.31 -35.80 31.98
C SER A 70 9.53 -36.02 30.68
N GLY A 71 9.90 -37.08 29.97
CA GLY A 71 9.29 -37.49 28.71
C GLY A 71 7.86 -37.99 28.84
N PHE A 72 7.11 -37.84 27.75
CA PHE A 72 5.97 -38.68 27.42
C PHE A 72 5.92 -38.82 25.89
N GLN A 73 5.90 -40.08 25.44
CA GLN A 73 5.63 -40.47 24.06
C GLN A 73 4.20 -40.07 23.69
N LEU A 74 4.02 -39.40 22.55
CA LEU A 74 2.73 -39.22 21.92
C LEU A 74 2.57 -40.24 20.79
N GLN A 75 1.60 -41.12 21.00
CA GLN A 75 1.14 -42.14 20.09
C GLN A 75 0.14 -41.50 19.11
N GLN A 76 0.32 -41.82 17.84
CA GLN A 76 -0.45 -41.38 16.69
C GLN A 76 -1.82 -42.07 16.69
N GLN A 77 -2.90 -41.31 16.59
CA GLN A 77 -4.22 -41.86 16.25
C GLN A 77 -4.95 -40.94 15.28
N ASP A 78 -5.17 -41.47 14.08
CA ASP A 78 -6.10 -40.98 13.07
C ASP A 78 -7.54 -41.11 13.56
N SER A 79 -8.39 -40.12 13.28
CA SER A 79 -9.84 -40.34 13.13
C SER A 79 -10.49 -39.22 12.31
N SER A 80 -11.02 -39.66 11.19
CA SER A 80 -11.83 -38.99 10.18
C SER A 80 -13.14 -38.40 10.71
N TRP A 81 -13.49 -37.22 10.19
CA TRP A 81 -14.79 -36.54 10.39
C TRP A 81 -15.87 -37.16 9.51
N LEU A 82 -16.97 -37.62 10.14
CA LEU A 82 -18.23 -37.92 9.47
C LEU A 82 -19.25 -36.83 9.84
N VAL A 83 -19.84 -36.22 8.81
CA VAL A 83 -20.90 -35.22 8.89
C VAL A 83 -22.25 -35.92 9.10
N LEU A 84 -23.01 -35.50 10.11
CA LEU A 84 -24.46 -35.72 10.16
C LEU A 84 -25.16 -34.43 10.60
N TYR A 85 -25.96 -33.89 9.69
CA TYR A 85 -27.00 -32.89 9.94
C TYR A 85 -28.12 -33.55 10.75
N ASN A 86 -28.59 -32.90 11.82
CA ASN A 86 -30.03 -32.94 12.11
C ASN A 86 -30.51 -31.70 12.87
N SER A 87 -31.76 -31.37 12.60
CA SER A 87 -32.48 -30.14 12.82
C SER A 87 -33.01 -29.94 14.24
N SER A 88 -33.36 -28.67 14.50
CA SER A 88 -34.51 -28.21 15.31
C SER A 88 -34.50 -28.52 16.83
N LYS A 89 -34.33 -27.46 17.64
CA LYS A 89 -35.37 -26.93 18.55
C LYS A 89 -34.86 -25.71 19.32
N LEU A 90 -35.63 -24.63 19.20
CA LEU A 90 -35.62 -23.47 20.08
C LEU A 90 -36.27 -23.91 21.41
N THR A 91 -35.55 -23.78 22.52
CA THR A 91 -36.16 -23.76 23.86
C THR A 91 -35.44 -22.73 24.70
N VAL A 92 -36.18 -21.68 25.08
CA VAL A 92 -35.83 -20.70 26.10
C VAL A 92 -35.84 -21.40 27.45
N LEU A 93 -34.76 -21.31 28.21
CA LEU A 93 -34.71 -21.67 29.62
C LEU A 93 -33.99 -20.56 30.39
N GLU A 94 -34.78 -19.85 31.19
CA GLU A 94 -34.31 -18.99 32.28
C GLU A 94 -33.57 -19.86 33.32
N GLY A 95 -32.31 -19.52 33.58
CA GLY A 95 -31.51 -20.10 34.65
C GLY A 95 -31.06 -19.01 35.62
N ARG A 96 -31.78 -18.90 36.74
CA ARG A 96 -31.33 -18.16 37.94
C ARG A 96 -30.06 -18.81 38.49
N MET A 97 -29.05 -18.01 38.78
CA MET A 97 -27.95 -18.39 39.66
C MET A 97 -27.74 -17.31 40.73
N GLN A 98 -27.84 -17.75 41.98
CA GLN A 98 -27.59 -16.97 43.20
C GLN A 98 -26.11 -16.63 43.33
N ALA A 99 -25.81 -15.38 43.70
CA ALA A 99 -24.60 -15.02 44.41
C ALA A 99 -24.95 -14.06 45.56
N CYS A 100 -24.83 -14.56 46.79
CA CYS A 100 -24.60 -13.73 47.98
C CYS A 100 -23.20 -13.11 47.85
N GLY A 101 -22.84 -11.93 48.33
CA GLY A 101 -23.49 -10.90 49.14
C GLY A 101 -22.37 -9.90 49.48
N GLY A 102 -22.66 -8.61 49.42
CA GLY A 102 -21.67 -7.55 49.69
C GLY A 102 -22.28 -6.19 49.43
N ALA A 103 -22.98 -5.66 50.43
CA ALA A 103 -23.67 -4.38 50.37
C ALA A 103 -22.69 -3.20 50.50
N ALA A 104 -22.92 -2.16 49.68
CA ALA A 104 -22.74 -0.77 50.07
C ALA A 104 -23.68 0.11 49.22
N ILE A 105 -24.70 0.65 49.88
CA ILE A 105 -25.64 1.66 49.38
C ILE A 105 -25.00 3.02 49.62
N MET A 106 -25.00 3.91 48.62
CA MET A 106 -25.50 5.27 48.81
C MET A 106 -25.77 5.99 47.47
N ASP A 107 -26.84 6.75 47.52
CA ASP A 107 -27.60 7.36 46.43
C ASP A 107 -26.85 8.43 45.65
N SER A 108 -27.20 8.55 44.37
CA SER A 108 -26.87 9.69 43.51
C SER A 108 -28.09 10.04 42.66
N ILE A 109 -28.85 11.05 43.09
CA ILE A 109 -29.85 11.77 42.29
C ILE A 109 -29.30 13.15 41.93
N GLN A 110 -29.19 13.34 40.60
CA GLN A 110 -29.39 14.53 39.77
C GLN A 110 -28.62 15.84 39.96
N GLN A 111 -27.95 16.22 38.85
CA GLN A 111 -27.81 17.52 38.15
C GLN A 111 -27.74 18.84 38.92
N PRO A 112 -27.01 19.83 38.36
CA PRO A 112 -27.78 20.93 37.75
C PRO A 112 -27.21 21.53 36.45
N VAL A 113 -28.16 21.99 35.64
CA VAL A 113 -28.06 22.98 34.57
C VAL A 113 -27.84 24.37 35.18
N TRP A 114 -27.00 25.21 34.55
CA TRP A 114 -26.92 26.64 34.83
C TRP A 114 -27.58 27.43 33.68
N ALA A 115 -28.61 28.20 34.00
CA ALA A 115 -29.16 29.26 33.17
C ALA A 115 -29.14 30.60 33.93
N LYS A 116 -29.09 31.68 33.15
CA LYS A 116 -28.90 33.09 33.53
C LYS A 116 -29.87 33.59 34.61
N GLY A 117 -29.37 34.53 35.42
CA GLY A 117 -30.12 35.14 36.51
C GLY A 117 -31.12 36.21 36.09
N ILE A 118 -31.92 36.63 37.09
CA ILE A 118 -32.45 37.98 37.39
C ILE A 118 -33.05 37.89 38.81
N SER A 119 -32.89 38.95 39.60
CA SER A 119 -33.37 39.18 40.98
C SER A 119 -34.88 39.54 41.03
N PRO A 120 -35.55 40.00 42.12
CA PRO A 120 -35.10 40.27 43.50
C PRO A 120 -36.12 39.94 44.66
N SER A 121 -35.68 40.27 45.90
CA SER A 121 -36.43 40.93 46.99
C SER A 121 -36.97 40.14 48.21
N LEU A 122 -36.20 40.25 49.32
CA LEU A 122 -36.48 40.86 50.65
C LEU A 122 -37.78 40.61 51.46
N LYS A 123 -37.52 40.32 52.76
CA LYS A 123 -38.29 40.46 54.04
C LYS A 123 -38.61 39.10 54.67
N GLY A 124 -38.38 38.78 55.95
CA GLY A 124 -37.87 39.49 57.13
C GLY A 124 -38.36 38.75 58.41
N PHE A 125 -37.61 38.87 59.53
CA PHE A 125 -37.96 38.53 60.94
C PHE A 125 -38.06 37.03 61.34
N SER A 126 -37.65 36.54 62.52
CA SER A 126 -36.95 37.07 63.71
C SER A 126 -36.63 35.93 64.72
N SER A 127 -35.51 36.05 65.45
CA SER A 127 -35.20 35.66 66.87
C SER A 127 -35.86 34.42 67.51
N SER A 128 -35.24 33.54 68.31
CA SER A 128 -34.26 33.70 69.40
C SER A 128 -33.97 32.32 70.05
N GLY A 129 -32.77 32.10 70.62
CA GLY A 129 -32.57 31.10 71.70
C GLY A 129 -31.23 30.31 71.68
N PHE A 130 -30.20 30.85 72.35
CA PHE A 130 -29.01 30.14 72.86
C PHE A 130 -29.32 29.54 74.27
N PRO A 131 -28.53 28.62 74.91
CA PRO A 131 -27.05 28.64 74.96
C PRO A 131 -26.26 27.30 75.11
N GLN A 132 -24.92 27.44 74.97
CA GLN A 132 -23.79 26.62 75.49
C GLN A 132 -23.57 25.21 74.88
N GLN A 133 -22.37 24.75 74.45
CA GLN A 133 -20.97 25.04 74.81
C GLN A 133 -19.99 24.56 73.69
N ILE A 134 -18.96 25.37 73.37
CA ILE A 134 -17.50 25.04 73.19
C ILE A 134 -17.13 23.78 72.34
N LYS A 135 -16.25 23.75 71.32
CA LYS A 135 -15.23 24.61 70.68
C LYS A 135 -14.78 23.86 69.41
N ILE A 136 -14.61 24.51 68.24
CA ILE A 136 -13.49 24.23 67.30
C ILE A 136 -13.11 25.55 66.60
N ASN A 137 -11.81 25.85 66.61
CA ASN A 137 -11.18 27.03 66.03
C ASN A 137 -11.17 26.99 64.49
N SER A 138 -11.67 28.04 63.84
CA SER A 138 -11.21 28.48 62.52
C SER A 138 -11.22 30.03 62.48
N LYS A 139 -10.08 30.65 62.20
CA LYS A 139 -9.97 32.10 61.96
C LYS A 139 -9.85 32.33 60.45
N PRO A 140 -10.71 33.16 59.83
CA PRO A 140 -10.57 33.60 58.45
C PRO A 140 -9.70 34.87 58.35
N CYS A 141 -8.92 34.96 57.27
CA CYS A 141 -8.12 36.13 56.93
C CYS A 141 -9.01 37.32 56.54
N LYS A 142 -8.66 38.50 57.06
CA LYS A 142 -9.29 39.79 56.74
C LYS A 142 -8.74 40.35 55.43
N PHE A 143 -9.64 40.93 54.63
CA PHE A 143 -9.33 41.90 53.58
C PHE A 143 -8.89 43.24 54.21
N SER A 144 -7.93 43.91 53.58
CA SER A 144 -7.57 45.31 53.83
C SER A 144 -7.44 46.06 52.50
N TYR A 145 -7.99 47.27 52.48
CA TYR A 145 -7.90 48.25 51.40
C TYR A 145 -6.45 48.66 51.13
N ILE A 146 -6.10 48.86 49.85
CA ILE A 146 -4.83 49.46 49.45
C ILE A 146 -5.07 50.91 49.03
N GLU A 147 -4.45 51.82 49.77
CA GLU A 147 -4.30 53.23 49.46
C GLU A 147 -3.12 53.39 48.48
N GLY A 148 -3.31 54.19 47.43
CA GLY A 148 -2.33 54.38 46.37
C GLY A 148 -1.11 55.18 46.82
N SER A 149 0.08 54.71 46.43
CA SER A 149 1.30 55.50 46.48
C SER A 149 2.05 55.35 45.15
N LEU A 150 2.31 56.50 44.51
CA LEU A 150 3.16 56.62 43.32
C LEU A 150 4.60 56.29 43.70
N ALA A 151 5.17 55.24 43.10
CA ALA A 151 6.60 54.99 43.11
C ALA A 151 7.11 54.81 41.67
N SER A 152 8.13 55.61 41.36
CA SER A 152 8.82 55.74 40.07
C SER A 152 9.26 54.39 39.47
N ALA A 153 9.11 54.27 38.15
CA ALA A 153 9.50 53.12 37.36
C ALA A 153 11.00 52.79 37.52
N ARG A 154 11.30 51.62 38.09
CA ARG A 154 12.61 50.97 37.95
C ARG A 154 12.57 50.05 36.73
N GLN A 155 13.45 50.31 35.77
CA GLN A 155 13.82 49.39 34.70
C GLN A 155 14.19 48.02 35.30
N PRO A 156 13.72 46.89 34.73
CA PRO A 156 14.15 45.57 35.19
C PRO A 156 15.66 45.43 34.89
N SER A 157 16.47 45.38 35.95
CA SER A 157 17.88 45.02 35.84
C SER A 157 17.99 43.63 35.23
N SER A 158 18.60 43.55 34.04
CA SER A 158 18.98 42.27 33.44
C SER A 158 20.01 41.60 34.34
N ALA A 159 19.54 40.73 35.23
CA ALA A 159 20.43 39.81 35.94
C ALA A 159 20.99 38.84 34.89
N SER A 160 22.20 39.10 34.42
CA SER A 160 22.96 38.15 33.62
C SER A 160 23.27 36.95 34.51
N VAL A 161 22.54 35.86 34.30
CA VAL A 161 22.88 34.57 34.91
C VAL A 161 24.26 34.17 34.35
N PRO A 162 25.28 33.95 35.19
CA PRO A 162 26.57 33.49 34.70
C PRO A 162 26.40 32.11 34.07
N VAL A 163 26.67 32.03 32.76
CA VAL A 163 26.71 30.75 32.04
C VAL A 163 27.89 29.97 32.58
N LEU A 164 27.63 28.83 33.24
CA LEU A 164 28.65 27.86 33.59
C LEU A 164 29.23 27.29 32.29
N GLU A 165 30.40 27.77 31.87
CA GLU A 165 31.17 27.15 30.79
C GLU A 165 31.78 25.82 31.27
N ILE A 166 30.95 24.80 31.40
CA ILE A 166 31.43 23.41 31.45
C ILE A 166 31.77 23.04 30.01
N ARG A 167 32.99 23.40 29.58
CA ARG A 167 33.51 23.03 28.26
C ARG A 167 33.71 21.51 28.27
N GLY A 168 32.77 20.78 27.68
CA GLY A 168 32.79 19.32 27.61
C GLY A 168 34.10 18.82 26.98
N ASN A 169 34.86 18.04 27.74
CA ASN A 169 36.20 17.58 27.37
C ASN A 169 36.18 16.35 26.44
N GLY A 170 35.09 16.15 25.69
CA GLY A 170 34.88 14.98 24.83
C GLY A 170 35.01 15.35 23.36
N SER A 171 35.90 14.67 22.62
CA SER A 171 35.93 14.74 21.16
C SER A 171 34.84 13.82 20.59
N PHE A 172 33.62 14.31 20.42
CA PHE A 172 32.66 13.62 19.56
C PHE A 172 33.14 13.77 18.12
N VAL A 173 33.44 12.63 17.47
CA VAL A 173 33.84 12.57 16.07
C VAL A 173 32.68 11.97 15.29
N ASP A 174 32.12 12.75 14.37
CA ASP A 174 31.01 12.35 13.51
C ASP A 174 31.55 12.03 12.12
N HIS A 175 31.55 10.75 11.75
CA HIS A 175 32.13 10.27 10.50
C HIS A 175 31.12 10.28 9.36
N GLY A 176 31.55 10.72 8.18
CA GLY A 176 30.77 10.52 6.96
C GLY A 176 30.65 9.05 6.59
N LEU A 177 29.62 8.68 5.81
CA LEU A 177 29.34 7.28 5.46
C LEU A 177 30.55 6.56 4.84
N SER A 178 31.29 7.22 3.94
CA SER A 178 32.47 6.60 3.30
C SER A 178 33.61 6.28 4.25
N GLU A 179 33.69 6.98 5.38
CA GLU A 179 34.69 6.72 6.43
C GLU A 179 34.19 5.67 7.42
N ALA A 180 32.92 5.79 7.83
CA ALA A 180 32.30 4.90 8.81
C ALA A 180 32.02 3.49 8.25
N ASP A 181 31.54 3.41 7.00
CA ASP A 181 31.19 2.15 6.33
C ASP A 181 31.45 2.23 4.80
N PRO A 182 32.70 1.96 4.37
CA PRO A 182 33.06 1.93 2.95
C PRO A 182 32.33 0.86 2.13
N GLU A 183 31.87 -0.23 2.76
CA GLU A 183 31.16 -1.32 2.09
C GLU A 183 29.76 -0.87 1.67
N VAL A 184 29.00 -0.27 2.59
CA VAL A 184 27.70 0.32 2.31
C VAL A 184 27.82 1.45 1.29
N SER A 185 28.83 2.31 1.42
CA SER A 185 29.12 3.36 0.44
C SER A 185 29.32 2.79 -0.98
N THR A 186 30.06 1.69 -1.10
CA THR A 186 30.30 1.00 -2.38
C THR A 186 29.01 0.41 -2.96
N ILE A 187 28.15 -0.18 -2.12
CA ILE A 187 26.86 -0.72 -2.56
C ILE A 187 25.95 0.38 -3.10
N ILE A 188 25.87 1.52 -2.41
CA ILE A 188 25.10 2.70 -2.86
C ILE A 188 25.63 3.21 -4.20
N GLY A 189 26.96 3.28 -4.35
CA GLY A 189 27.58 3.65 -5.63
C GLY A 189 27.18 2.73 -6.79
N LYS A 190 27.19 1.41 -6.57
CA LYS A 190 26.78 0.41 -7.58
C LYS A 190 25.29 0.53 -7.94
N GLU A 191 24.41 0.76 -6.97
CA GLU A 191 22.98 0.96 -7.24
C GLU A 191 22.71 2.26 -8.00
N LYS A 192 23.42 3.35 -7.66
CA LYS A 192 23.34 4.60 -8.42
C LYS A 192 23.75 4.40 -9.87
N GLU A 193 24.82 3.65 -10.12
CA GLU A 193 25.27 3.31 -11.46
C GLU A 193 24.24 2.44 -12.22
N ARG A 194 23.63 1.44 -11.55
CA ARG A 194 22.55 0.63 -12.14
C ARG A 194 21.38 1.50 -12.59
N GLN A 195 20.89 2.39 -11.72
CA GLN A 195 19.78 3.29 -12.03
C GLN A 195 20.10 4.28 -13.15
N PHE A 196 21.34 4.78 -13.19
CA PHE A 196 21.79 5.69 -14.24
C PHE A 196 21.84 5.02 -15.62
N LYS A 197 22.29 3.77 -15.67
CA LYS A 197 22.55 2.99 -16.89
C LYS A 197 21.36 2.16 -17.40
N SER A 198 20.24 2.11 -16.69
CA SER A 198 19.10 1.27 -17.04
C SER A 198 17.85 2.03 -17.47
N LEU A 199 17.02 1.36 -18.26
CA LEU A 199 15.64 1.75 -18.52
C LEU A 199 14.75 1.23 -17.38
N GLU A 200 14.49 2.09 -16.39
CA GLU A 200 13.63 1.76 -15.24
C GLU A 200 12.14 1.91 -15.62
N LEU A 201 11.48 0.77 -15.82
CA LEU A 201 10.12 0.66 -16.34
C LEU A 201 9.16 -0.02 -15.35
N ILE A 202 9.59 -0.28 -14.11
CA ILE A 202 8.70 -0.75 -13.06
C ILE A 202 7.67 0.36 -12.74
N ALA A 203 6.39 0.09 -12.98
CA ALA A 203 5.31 1.08 -12.87
C ALA A 203 5.08 1.67 -11.46
N SER A 204 5.70 1.08 -10.44
CA SER A 204 5.65 1.54 -9.05
C SER A 204 6.92 2.27 -8.59
N GLU A 205 7.93 2.40 -9.46
CA GLU A 205 9.18 3.07 -9.14
C GLU A 205 9.23 4.49 -9.71
N ASN A 206 10.06 5.31 -9.08
CA ASN A 206 10.32 6.69 -9.48
C ASN A 206 11.62 7.18 -8.83
N PHE A 207 12.17 8.28 -9.33
CA PHE A 207 13.31 8.96 -8.71
C PHE A 207 12.80 10.13 -7.88
N THR A 208 13.06 10.11 -6.57
CA THR A 208 12.63 11.20 -5.69
C THR A 208 13.51 12.44 -5.82
N TYR A 209 13.09 13.54 -5.21
CA TYR A 209 13.82 14.81 -5.24
C TYR A 209 15.01 14.77 -4.28
N ARG A 210 16.10 15.45 -4.64
CA ARG A 210 17.23 15.69 -3.73
C ARG A 210 16.77 16.30 -2.40
N ALA A 211 15.92 17.32 -2.45
CA ALA A 211 15.38 17.97 -1.24
C ALA A 211 14.57 17.02 -0.34
N VAL A 212 13.90 16.01 -0.93
CA VAL A 212 13.20 14.97 -0.16
C VAL A 212 14.21 14.08 0.57
N MET A 213 15.28 13.64 -0.12
CA MET A 213 16.34 12.83 0.50
C MET A 213 17.08 13.60 1.62
N GLU A 214 17.36 14.88 1.42
CA GLU A 214 17.99 15.74 2.44
C GLU A 214 17.11 15.84 3.70
N ALA A 215 15.80 15.98 3.56
CA ALA A 215 14.87 15.99 4.70
C ALA A 215 14.79 14.62 5.41
N VAL A 216 14.79 13.52 4.64
CA VAL A 216 14.76 12.15 5.18
C VAL A 216 16.04 11.81 5.96
N GLY A 217 17.20 12.34 5.54
CA GLY A 217 18.49 12.18 6.24
C GLY A 217 18.77 13.21 7.34
N SER A 218 17.77 13.98 7.76
CA SER A 218 17.95 15.08 8.72
C SER A 218 17.82 14.65 10.19
N CYS A 219 18.09 15.59 11.10
CA CYS A 219 17.99 15.39 12.55
C CYS A 219 16.56 15.09 13.05
N LEU A 220 15.54 15.25 12.21
CA LEU A 220 14.15 14.89 12.52
C LEU A 220 14.01 13.43 12.95
N THR A 221 14.92 12.55 12.52
CA THR A 221 14.92 11.14 12.93
C THR A 221 15.15 10.92 14.43
N ASN A 222 15.72 11.91 15.13
CA ASN A 222 16.07 11.76 16.55
C ASN A 222 14.88 11.98 17.49
N LYS A 223 13.81 12.63 17.01
CA LYS A 223 12.71 13.05 17.89
C LYS A 223 11.60 12.01 17.94
N TYR A 224 11.33 11.51 19.15
CA TYR A 224 10.19 10.67 19.45
C TYR A 224 8.96 11.53 19.80
N SER A 225 7.82 11.28 19.14
CA SER A 225 6.65 12.19 19.14
C SER A 225 5.29 11.47 19.09
N GLU A 226 5.11 10.42 19.90
CA GLU A 226 3.82 9.72 20.00
C GLU A 226 2.64 10.65 20.31
N GLY A 227 1.50 10.34 19.70
CA GLY A 227 0.30 11.17 19.67
C GLY A 227 0.19 12.02 18.40
N LEU A 228 -0.69 13.01 18.44
CA LEU A 228 -0.94 13.97 17.35
C LEU A 228 -0.48 15.38 17.75
N PRO A 229 -0.33 16.31 16.80
CA PRO A 229 -0.01 17.71 17.11
C PRO A 229 -0.91 18.30 18.20
N GLY A 230 -0.31 18.96 19.20
CA GLY A 230 -1.00 19.52 20.37
C GLY A 230 -1.49 18.50 21.41
N LYS A 231 -1.36 17.20 21.15
CA LYS A 231 -1.78 16.09 22.03
C LYS A 231 -0.69 15.01 22.12
N ARG A 232 0.56 15.43 22.34
CA ARG A 232 1.72 14.53 22.43
C ARG A 232 1.87 13.93 23.84
N TYR A 233 2.41 12.72 23.89
CA TYR A 233 2.74 12.05 25.16
C TYR A 233 4.06 12.55 25.76
N TYR A 234 4.94 13.13 24.92
CA TYR A 234 6.26 13.61 25.31
C TYR A 234 6.42 15.12 25.04
N GLY A 235 7.27 15.78 25.83
CA GLY A 235 7.66 17.18 25.62
C GLY A 235 8.64 17.39 24.44
N GLY A 236 8.91 18.66 24.14
CA GLY A 236 9.91 19.08 23.15
C GLY A 236 9.50 18.90 21.68
N ASN A 237 8.20 18.83 21.38
CA ASN A 237 7.68 18.57 20.04
C ASN A 237 7.21 19.84 19.29
N GLU A 238 7.62 21.03 19.72
CA GLU A 238 7.16 22.30 19.11
C GLU A 238 7.35 22.34 17.58
N TYR A 239 8.54 22.00 17.09
CA TYR A 239 8.83 21.97 15.65
C TYR A 239 8.32 20.71 14.95
N ILE A 240 8.11 19.62 15.68
CA ILE A 240 7.50 18.41 15.12
C ILE A 240 6.01 18.65 14.84
N ASP A 241 5.33 19.35 15.75
CA ASP A 241 3.93 19.73 15.59
C ASP A 241 3.77 20.73 14.44
N GLU A 242 4.68 21.70 14.31
CA GLU A 242 4.72 22.59 13.14
C GLU A 242 4.88 21.80 11.83
N LEU A 243 5.84 20.86 11.79
CA LEU A 243 6.14 20.05 10.62
C LEU A 243 4.96 19.15 10.20
N GLU A 244 4.38 18.43 11.16
CA GLU A 244 3.29 17.49 10.88
C GLU A 244 2.02 18.25 10.48
N THR A 245 1.70 19.38 11.14
CA THR A 245 0.58 20.24 10.76
C THR A 245 0.77 20.82 9.35
N LEU A 246 1.98 21.26 9.01
CA LEU A 246 2.31 21.72 7.66
C LEU A 246 2.16 20.61 6.63
N CYS A 247 2.57 19.39 6.96
CA CYS A 247 2.44 18.23 6.09
C CYS A 247 0.97 17.90 5.82
N GLN A 248 0.14 17.84 6.86
CA GLN A 248 -1.31 17.61 6.75
C GLN A 248 -1.98 18.67 5.88
N LYS A 249 -1.68 19.96 6.13
CA LYS A 249 -2.21 21.05 5.30
C LYS A 249 -1.82 20.89 3.83
N ARG A 250 -0.53 20.67 3.55
CA ARG A 250 -0.05 20.49 2.17
C ARG A 250 -0.64 19.26 1.49
N ALA A 251 -0.96 18.21 2.25
CA ALA A 251 -1.63 17.03 1.71
C ALA A 251 -3.03 17.39 1.24
N LEU A 252 -3.84 18.06 2.06
CA LEU A 252 -5.17 18.53 1.66
C LEU A 252 -5.09 19.49 0.46
N ASP A 253 -4.18 20.46 0.49
CA ASP A 253 -3.98 21.43 -0.60
C ASP A 253 -3.59 20.75 -1.92
N ALA A 254 -2.70 19.74 -1.88
CA ALA A 254 -2.21 19.03 -3.07
C ALA A 254 -3.28 18.18 -3.77
N PHE A 255 -4.34 17.82 -3.05
CA PHE A 255 -5.49 17.10 -3.61
C PHE A 255 -6.74 17.98 -3.71
N HIS A 256 -6.60 19.30 -3.56
CA HIS A 256 -7.68 20.30 -3.68
C HIS A 256 -8.85 20.05 -2.73
N LEU A 257 -8.58 19.58 -1.51
CA LEU A 257 -9.59 19.19 -0.54
C LEU A 257 -9.93 20.32 0.42
N ASP A 258 -11.24 20.50 0.67
CA ASP A 258 -11.74 21.37 1.74
C ASP A 258 -11.46 20.73 3.11
N GLU A 259 -10.63 21.39 3.92
CA GLU A 259 -10.27 20.95 5.28
C GLU A 259 -11.45 20.78 6.23
N LYS A 260 -12.62 21.35 5.91
CA LYS A 260 -13.85 21.14 6.68
C LYS A 260 -14.52 19.81 6.37
N LYS A 261 -14.32 19.29 5.16
CA LYS A 261 -14.92 18.04 4.68
C LYS A 261 -13.98 16.85 4.77
N TRP A 262 -12.67 17.11 4.70
CA TRP A 262 -11.64 16.10 4.66
C TRP A 262 -10.59 16.34 5.75
N GLY A 263 -10.16 15.25 6.37
CA GLY A 263 -8.95 15.18 7.19
C GLY A 263 -7.92 14.23 6.57
N VAL A 264 -6.72 14.23 7.13
CA VAL A 264 -5.63 13.36 6.69
C VAL A 264 -4.75 12.94 7.86
N ASN A 265 -4.40 11.65 7.92
CA ASN A 265 -3.32 11.14 8.75
C ASN A 265 -2.08 10.86 7.87
N VAL A 266 -0.94 11.41 8.26
CA VAL A 266 0.34 11.36 7.52
C VAL A 266 1.40 10.49 8.21
N GLN A 267 1.03 9.79 9.28
CA GLN A 267 1.90 8.92 10.04
C GLN A 267 2.02 7.45 9.55
N PRO A 268 1.15 6.90 8.68
CA PRO A 268 1.31 5.52 8.22
C PRO A 268 2.68 5.27 7.59
N LEU A 269 3.36 4.21 8.03
CA LEU A 269 4.74 3.93 7.61
C LEU A 269 4.88 3.56 6.13
N SER A 270 3.80 3.08 5.50
CA SER A 270 3.74 2.71 4.08
C SER A 270 2.28 2.48 3.65
N GLY A 271 2.04 2.07 2.41
CA GLY A 271 0.67 1.82 1.89
C GLY A 271 -0.01 0.57 2.46
N SER A 272 0.74 -0.53 2.62
CA SER A 272 0.19 -1.75 3.23
C SER A 272 -0.31 -1.54 4.67
N PRO A 273 0.47 -0.94 5.60
CA PRO A 273 -0.04 -0.61 6.92
C PRO A 273 -1.17 0.43 6.87
N ALA A 274 -1.08 1.46 6.01
CA ALA A 274 -2.18 2.44 5.86
C ALA A 274 -3.54 1.79 5.58
N ASN A 275 -3.57 0.81 4.66
CA ASN A 275 -4.79 0.05 4.39
C ASN A 275 -5.23 -0.79 5.60
N PHE A 276 -4.29 -1.46 6.28
CA PHE A 276 -4.61 -2.29 7.44
C PHE A 276 -5.11 -1.47 8.64
N GLU A 277 -4.60 -0.25 8.82
CA GLU A 277 -5.05 0.73 9.80
C GLU A 277 -6.48 1.18 9.52
N VAL A 278 -6.83 1.45 8.26
CA VAL A 278 -8.21 1.73 7.85
C VAL A 278 -9.12 0.55 8.19
N TYR A 279 -8.72 -0.68 7.87
CA TYR A 279 -9.55 -1.85 8.16
C TYR A 279 -9.76 -2.01 9.67
N THR A 280 -8.69 -1.87 10.46
CA THR A 280 -8.75 -1.95 11.92
C THR A 280 -9.60 -0.84 12.53
N ALA A 281 -9.67 0.33 11.89
CA ALA A 281 -10.48 1.46 12.34
C ALA A 281 -11.98 1.24 12.17
N ILE A 282 -12.40 0.64 11.05
CA ILE A 282 -13.82 0.62 10.66
C ILE A 282 -14.46 -0.79 10.62
N LEU A 283 -13.65 -1.84 10.76
CA LEU A 283 -14.08 -3.23 10.69
C LEU A 283 -13.72 -3.98 11.97
N ASN A 284 -14.59 -4.91 12.35
CA ASN A 284 -14.25 -5.92 13.34
C ASN A 284 -13.42 -7.04 12.68
N PRO A 285 -12.63 -7.80 13.46
CA PRO A 285 -12.06 -9.05 12.97
C PRO A 285 -13.15 -9.94 12.35
N HIS A 286 -12.83 -10.52 11.19
CA HIS A 286 -13.73 -11.34 10.36
C HIS A 286 -14.86 -10.59 9.64
N ASP A 287 -14.94 -9.26 9.73
CA ASP A 287 -15.82 -8.51 8.82
C ASP A 287 -15.35 -8.68 7.37
N ARG A 288 -16.30 -8.49 6.45
CA ARG A 288 -16.16 -8.84 5.04
C ARG A 288 -15.63 -7.70 4.20
N ILE A 289 -14.64 -7.97 3.36
CA ILE A 289 -14.00 -6.99 2.47
C ILE A 289 -14.03 -7.49 1.02
N MET A 290 -14.29 -6.60 0.06
CA MET A 290 -14.11 -6.89 -1.36
C MET A 290 -13.08 -5.97 -2.01
N GLY A 291 -12.12 -6.56 -2.69
CA GLY A 291 -11.08 -5.86 -3.47
C GLY A 291 -10.84 -6.54 -4.82
N LEU A 292 -10.14 -5.88 -5.74
CA LEU A 292 -9.83 -6.48 -7.04
C LEU A 292 -8.91 -7.69 -6.85
N ASP A 293 -9.18 -8.80 -7.56
CA ASP A 293 -8.36 -10.02 -7.46
C ASP A 293 -6.90 -9.74 -7.83
N LEU A 294 -5.95 -10.33 -7.09
CA LEU A 294 -4.52 -10.08 -7.30
C LEU A 294 -4.06 -10.40 -8.74
N PRO A 295 -4.45 -11.54 -9.35
CA PRO A 295 -4.08 -11.85 -10.74
C PRO A 295 -4.79 -10.96 -11.78
N HIS A 296 -5.83 -10.25 -11.36
CA HIS A 296 -6.61 -9.30 -12.17
C HIS A 296 -6.17 -7.84 -11.95
N GLY A 297 -5.05 -7.62 -11.25
CA GLY A 297 -4.44 -6.31 -11.09
C GLY A 297 -4.66 -5.66 -9.74
N GLY A 298 -5.29 -6.35 -8.78
CA GLY A 298 -5.39 -5.89 -7.39
C GLY A 298 -4.05 -5.86 -6.64
N HIS A 299 -4.09 -5.58 -5.34
CA HIS A 299 -2.91 -5.56 -4.48
C HIS A 299 -3.06 -6.50 -3.29
N LEU A 300 -1.94 -7.01 -2.76
CA LEU A 300 -1.93 -7.94 -1.62
C LEU A 300 -2.66 -7.38 -0.39
N SER A 301 -2.54 -6.08 -0.11
CA SER A 301 -3.21 -5.44 1.04
C SER A 301 -4.74 -5.38 0.90
N HIS A 302 -5.31 -5.66 -0.28
CA HIS A 302 -6.78 -5.70 -0.48
C HIS A 302 -7.39 -7.04 -0.12
N GLY A 303 -6.55 -8.03 0.22
CA GLY A 303 -6.96 -9.41 0.47
C GLY A 303 -6.46 -10.33 -0.64
N PHE A 304 -5.74 -11.38 -0.26
CA PHE A 304 -5.33 -12.44 -1.17
C PHE A 304 -5.26 -13.77 -0.45
N MET A 305 -5.96 -14.76 -1.01
CA MET A 305 -5.93 -16.14 -0.57
C MET A 305 -6.01 -17.08 -1.77
N THR A 306 -5.40 -18.24 -1.62
CA THR A 306 -5.53 -19.39 -2.51
C THR A 306 -6.50 -20.40 -1.88
N PRO A 307 -7.00 -21.40 -2.63
CA PRO A 307 -7.85 -22.44 -2.05
C PRO A 307 -7.26 -23.18 -0.86
N LYS A 308 -5.92 -23.14 -0.70
CA LYS A 308 -5.20 -23.85 0.38
C LYS A 308 -4.70 -22.94 1.50
N ARG A 309 -4.60 -21.63 1.27
CA ARG A 309 -3.91 -20.72 2.20
C ARG A 309 -4.35 -19.27 2.03
N ARG A 310 -4.61 -18.60 3.15
CA ARG A 310 -4.66 -17.13 3.27
C ARG A 310 -3.24 -16.58 3.24
N VAL A 311 -2.93 -15.75 2.24
CA VAL A 311 -1.56 -15.27 1.96
C VAL A 311 -1.34 -13.88 2.53
N SER A 312 -2.31 -12.98 2.32
CA SER A 312 -2.28 -11.62 2.86
C SER A 312 -2.72 -11.58 4.33
N GLY A 313 -2.10 -10.69 5.12
CA GLY A 313 -2.58 -10.37 6.47
C GLY A 313 -4.05 -9.94 6.47
N THR A 314 -4.48 -9.17 5.46
CA THR A 314 -5.89 -8.77 5.31
C THR A 314 -6.81 -9.99 5.29
N SER A 315 -6.49 -11.02 4.50
CA SER A 315 -7.30 -12.23 4.43
C SER A 315 -7.17 -13.12 5.67
N ILE A 316 -6.17 -12.91 6.52
CA ILE A 316 -6.03 -13.66 7.78
C ILE A 316 -6.95 -13.07 8.86
N TYR A 317 -6.99 -11.74 8.97
CA TYR A 317 -7.75 -11.04 10.02
C TYR A 317 -9.19 -10.68 9.59
N PHE A 318 -9.45 -10.58 8.28
CA PHE A 318 -10.75 -10.24 7.71
C PHE A 318 -11.18 -11.27 6.65
N GLU A 319 -12.48 -11.31 6.36
CA GLU A 319 -13.02 -12.22 5.35
C GLU A 319 -13.04 -11.53 3.98
N SER A 320 -12.00 -11.75 3.17
CA SER A 320 -11.87 -11.15 1.85
C SER A 320 -12.50 -12.00 0.75
N MET A 321 -13.27 -11.40 -0.16
CA MET A 321 -13.70 -12.02 -1.43
C MET A 321 -13.34 -11.11 -2.61
N PRO A 322 -12.65 -11.60 -3.65
CA PRO A 322 -12.26 -10.74 -4.76
C PRO A 322 -13.42 -10.45 -5.72
N TYR A 323 -13.42 -9.26 -6.33
CA TYR A 323 -14.07 -9.02 -7.61
C TYR A 323 -13.05 -9.06 -8.75
N ARG A 324 -13.51 -9.21 -9.99
CA ARG A 324 -12.66 -9.52 -11.15
C ARG A 324 -12.90 -8.60 -12.33
N LEU A 325 -11.96 -8.68 -13.27
CA LEU A 325 -12.14 -8.16 -14.62
C LEU A 325 -12.94 -9.14 -15.49
N ASP A 326 -13.73 -8.61 -16.41
CA ASP A 326 -14.19 -9.34 -17.59
C ASP A 326 -12.95 -9.66 -18.45
N ILE A 327 -12.72 -10.96 -18.69
CA ILE A 327 -11.54 -11.45 -19.40
C ILE A 327 -11.54 -11.02 -20.88
N SER A 328 -12.72 -10.80 -21.46
CA SER A 328 -12.86 -10.43 -22.87
C SER A 328 -12.49 -8.95 -23.12
N THR A 329 -12.85 -8.07 -22.19
CA THR A 329 -12.62 -6.62 -22.30
C THR A 329 -11.40 -6.16 -21.52
N GLY A 330 -10.99 -6.89 -20.47
CA GLY A 330 -9.95 -6.47 -19.55
C GLY A 330 -10.38 -5.32 -18.61
N LEU A 331 -11.67 -5.05 -18.50
CA LEU A 331 -12.26 -4.03 -17.61
C LEU A 331 -12.90 -4.68 -16.39
N VAL A 332 -13.08 -3.93 -15.29
CA VAL A 332 -13.79 -4.43 -14.11
C VAL A 332 -15.20 -4.87 -14.50
N ASP A 333 -15.59 -6.09 -14.10
CA ASP A 333 -16.95 -6.60 -14.29
C ASP A 333 -17.84 -6.07 -13.15
N TYR A 334 -18.31 -4.84 -13.33
CA TYR A 334 -19.14 -4.15 -12.33
C TYR A 334 -20.47 -4.85 -12.05
N ASP A 335 -21.05 -5.53 -13.04
CA ASP A 335 -22.31 -6.25 -12.89
C ASP A 335 -22.12 -7.52 -12.05
N MET A 336 -21.01 -8.23 -12.24
CA MET A 336 -20.65 -9.35 -11.37
C MET A 336 -20.26 -8.87 -9.97
N LEU A 337 -19.56 -7.74 -9.86
CA LEU A 337 -19.27 -7.12 -8.56
C LEU A 337 -20.57 -6.80 -7.81
N GLU A 338 -21.56 -6.15 -8.43
CA GLU A 338 -22.85 -5.84 -7.80
C GLU A 338 -23.59 -7.11 -7.34
N LYS A 339 -23.68 -8.14 -8.20
CA LYS A 339 -24.31 -9.42 -7.86
C LYS A 339 -23.63 -10.10 -6.68
N THR A 340 -22.30 -10.16 -6.70
CA THR A 340 -21.52 -10.86 -5.66
C THR A 340 -21.46 -10.06 -4.37
N ALA A 341 -21.45 -8.73 -4.41
CA ALA A 341 -21.56 -7.87 -3.23
C ALA A 341 -22.91 -8.08 -2.52
N ASN A 342 -24.01 -8.23 -3.25
CA ASN A 342 -25.32 -8.52 -2.66
C ASN A 342 -25.39 -9.87 -1.94
N LEU A 343 -24.65 -10.88 -2.41
CA LEU A 343 -24.58 -12.19 -1.78
C LEU A 343 -23.60 -12.20 -0.60
N PHE A 344 -22.44 -11.57 -0.77
CA PHE A 344 -21.36 -11.58 0.20
C PHE A 344 -21.52 -10.53 1.30
N ARG A 345 -22.29 -9.46 1.07
CA ARG A 345 -22.55 -8.38 2.04
C ARG A 345 -21.25 -7.83 2.67
N PRO A 346 -20.33 -7.29 1.85
CA PRO A 346 -19.11 -6.67 2.38
C PRO A 346 -19.46 -5.47 3.28
N LYS A 347 -18.59 -5.20 4.24
CA LYS A 347 -18.59 -3.94 5.02
C LYS A 347 -17.69 -2.88 4.39
N LEU A 348 -16.77 -3.30 3.53
CA LEU A 348 -15.86 -2.44 2.79
C LEU A 348 -15.68 -2.94 1.36
N ILE A 349 -15.80 -2.03 0.40
CA ILE A 349 -15.43 -2.24 -1.00
C ILE A 349 -14.23 -1.35 -1.32
N ILE A 350 -13.19 -1.93 -1.93
CA ILE A 350 -11.96 -1.24 -2.28
C ILE A 350 -11.94 -1.00 -3.80
N ALA A 351 -11.92 0.27 -4.22
CA ALA A 351 -11.52 0.69 -5.56
C ALA A 351 -10.00 0.93 -5.55
N GLY A 352 -9.23 0.12 -6.26
CA GLY A 352 -7.78 0.28 -6.23
C GLY A 352 -7.06 -0.85 -6.93
N ALA A 353 -5.95 -0.53 -7.58
CA ALA A 353 -5.22 -1.49 -8.39
C ALA A 353 -3.72 -1.19 -8.44
N SER A 354 -2.93 -2.27 -8.60
CA SER A 354 -1.50 -2.21 -8.92
C SER A 354 -1.22 -2.39 -10.40
N ALA A 355 -2.07 -3.12 -11.13
CA ALA A 355 -1.85 -3.44 -12.54
C ALA A 355 -3.15 -3.36 -13.35
N TYR A 356 -3.80 -2.20 -13.30
CA TYR A 356 -4.99 -1.88 -14.09
C TYR A 356 -4.72 -0.61 -14.92
N PRO A 357 -4.70 -0.70 -16.25
CA PRO A 357 -4.33 0.42 -17.13
C PRO A 357 -5.50 1.40 -17.42
N ARG A 358 -6.64 1.23 -16.74
CA ARG A 358 -7.86 2.03 -16.93
C ARG A 358 -8.24 2.72 -15.62
N ASP A 359 -9.16 3.67 -15.72
CA ASP A 359 -9.77 4.29 -14.55
C ASP A 359 -10.91 3.43 -13.99
N PHE A 360 -11.30 3.69 -12.74
CA PHE A 360 -12.48 3.09 -12.13
C PHE A 360 -13.73 3.93 -12.42
N ASP A 361 -14.86 3.27 -12.66
CA ASP A 361 -16.17 3.92 -12.64
C ASP A 361 -16.58 4.20 -11.17
N TYR A 362 -16.16 5.35 -10.64
CA TYR A 362 -16.44 5.76 -9.26
C TYR A 362 -17.94 5.89 -8.95
N PRO A 363 -18.79 6.50 -9.81
CA PRO A 363 -20.24 6.47 -9.61
C PRO A 363 -20.80 5.06 -9.46
N ARG A 364 -20.35 4.11 -10.31
CA ARG A 364 -20.79 2.71 -10.24
C ARG A 364 -20.32 2.04 -8.95
N MET A 365 -19.08 2.28 -8.53
CA MET A 365 -18.55 1.75 -7.26
C MET A 365 -19.32 2.28 -6.05
N ARG A 366 -19.60 3.60 -6.00
CA ARG A 366 -20.40 4.24 -4.94
C ARG A 366 -21.79 3.63 -4.84
N LYS A 367 -22.48 3.51 -5.99
CA LYS A 367 -23.82 2.89 -6.04
C LYS A 367 -23.83 1.48 -5.43
N ILE A 368 -22.84 0.65 -5.78
CA ILE A 368 -22.75 -0.73 -5.27
C ILE A 368 -22.48 -0.73 -3.77
N ALA A 369 -21.57 0.14 -3.29
CA ALA A 369 -21.27 0.27 -1.87
C ALA A 369 -22.50 0.72 -1.06
N ASP A 370 -23.26 1.69 -1.56
CA ASP A 370 -24.51 2.16 -0.93
C ASP A 370 -25.58 1.07 -0.86
N GLU A 371 -25.75 0.30 -1.93
CA GLU A 371 -26.77 -0.76 -2.01
C GLU A 371 -26.57 -1.85 -0.93
N VAL A 372 -25.32 -2.16 -0.58
CA VAL A 372 -25.00 -3.17 0.44
C VAL A 372 -24.66 -2.58 1.81
N GLY A 373 -24.68 -1.24 1.94
CA GLY A 373 -24.32 -0.54 3.19
C GLY A 373 -22.85 -0.69 3.58
N ALA A 374 -21.95 -0.63 2.59
CA ALA A 374 -20.51 -0.71 2.77
C ALA A 374 -19.83 0.67 2.70
N PHE A 375 -18.69 0.79 3.37
CA PHE A 375 -17.74 1.87 3.08
C PHE A 375 -17.13 1.67 1.69
N LEU A 376 -16.82 2.79 1.02
CA LEU A 376 -16.04 2.82 -0.21
C LEU A 376 -14.65 3.41 0.08
N LEU A 377 -13.62 2.58 -0.06
CA LEU A 377 -12.22 2.98 0.04
C LEU A 377 -11.60 3.06 -1.36
N MET A 378 -10.94 4.17 -1.67
CA MET A 378 -9.99 4.22 -2.79
C MET A 378 -8.56 3.97 -2.30
N ASP A 379 -7.86 2.99 -2.86
CA ASP A 379 -6.40 2.90 -2.76
C ASP A 379 -5.79 3.47 -4.04
N MET A 380 -5.40 4.75 -3.99
CA MET A 380 -4.84 5.48 -5.13
C MET A 380 -3.32 5.40 -5.21
N ALA A 381 -2.66 4.46 -4.50
CA ALA A 381 -1.20 4.40 -4.40
C ALA A 381 -0.46 4.55 -5.74
N HIS A 382 -0.98 3.92 -6.80
CA HIS A 382 -0.40 3.96 -8.13
C HIS A 382 -0.65 5.28 -8.88
N ILE A 383 -1.77 5.95 -8.64
CA ILE A 383 -2.21 7.13 -9.41
C ILE A 383 -2.22 8.43 -8.60
N SER A 384 -1.76 8.45 -7.35
CA SER A 384 -1.85 9.63 -6.47
C SER A 384 -1.19 10.88 -7.03
N GLY A 385 -0.06 10.75 -7.75
CA GLY A 385 0.52 11.89 -8.45
C GLY A 385 -0.37 12.42 -9.59
N LEU A 386 -1.06 11.52 -10.29
CA LEU A 386 -1.96 11.85 -11.40
C LEU A 386 -3.24 12.53 -10.87
N VAL A 387 -3.76 12.04 -9.74
CA VAL A 387 -4.91 12.65 -9.04
C VAL A 387 -4.54 14.05 -8.53
N ALA A 388 -3.41 14.20 -7.85
CA ALA A 388 -2.93 15.51 -7.38
C ALA A 388 -2.74 16.54 -8.50
N ALA A 389 -2.34 16.09 -9.70
CA ALA A 389 -2.22 16.95 -10.88
C ALA A 389 -3.53 17.18 -11.65
N SER A 390 -4.62 16.52 -11.23
CA SER A 390 -5.92 16.49 -11.92
C SER A 390 -5.81 16.07 -13.39
N VAL A 391 -5.07 14.99 -13.67
CA VAL A 391 -4.94 14.41 -15.03
C VAL A 391 -5.69 13.09 -15.20
N VAL A 392 -6.33 12.60 -14.13
CA VAL A 392 -7.26 11.45 -14.09
C VAL A 392 -8.50 11.86 -13.29
N ALA A 393 -9.53 11.00 -13.25
CA ALA A 393 -10.74 11.31 -12.49
C ALA A 393 -10.46 11.43 -10.98
N ASP A 394 -11.31 12.20 -10.29
CA ASP A 394 -11.15 12.49 -8.86
C ASP A 394 -11.90 11.45 -8.00
N PRO A 395 -11.20 10.57 -7.24
CA PRO A 395 -11.86 9.63 -6.34
C PRO A 395 -12.48 10.30 -5.11
N PHE A 396 -12.03 11.49 -4.71
CA PHE A 396 -12.49 12.18 -3.50
C PHE A 396 -13.93 12.67 -3.61
N GLU A 397 -14.53 12.71 -4.81
CA GLU A 397 -15.94 13.02 -4.97
C GLU A 397 -16.84 11.89 -4.42
N PHE A 398 -16.41 10.63 -4.54
CA PHE A 398 -17.26 9.45 -4.31
C PHE A 398 -16.86 8.64 -3.07
N CYS A 399 -15.58 8.59 -2.73
CA CYS A 399 -15.08 7.70 -1.68
C CYS A 399 -15.26 8.29 -0.28
N ASP A 400 -15.38 7.40 0.71
CA ASP A 400 -15.45 7.75 2.13
C ASP A 400 -14.04 7.93 2.72
N ILE A 401 -13.11 7.09 2.23
CA ILE A 401 -11.72 7.02 2.66
C ILE A 401 -10.85 6.91 1.41
N VAL A 402 -9.68 7.54 1.40
CA VAL A 402 -8.68 7.40 0.35
C VAL A 402 -7.33 7.11 0.97
N THR A 403 -6.73 5.96 0.67
CA THR A 403 -5.35 5.65 1.05
C THR A 403 -4.39 5.81 -0.12
N THR A 404 -3.14 6.10 0.21
CA THR A 404 -2.09 6.17 -0.81
C THR A 404 -0.72 5.89 -0.22
N THR A 405 0.18 5.40 -1.06
CA THR A 405 1.63 5.54 -0.85
C THR A 405 2.13 6.91 -1.29
N THR A 406 3.27 7.32 -0.78
CA THR A 406 3.87 8.63 -1.10
C THR A 406 4.99 8.59 -2.15
N HIS A 407 5.52 7.41 -2.52
CA HIS A 407 6.74 7.26 -3.32
C HIS A 407 6.55 7.04 -4.83
N LYS A 408 5.39 6.53 -5.28
CA LYS A 408 5.17 6.08 -6.67
C LYS A 408 5.01 7.24 -7.66
N SER A 409 3.83 7.42 -8.24
CA SER A 409 3.55 8.57 -9.11
C SER A 409 3.64 9.92 -8.39
N LEU A 410 3.44 9.94 -7.06
CA LEU A 410 3.64 11.14 -6.23
C LEU A 410 5.12 11.54 -6.06
N ARG A 411 6.07 10.60 -6.23
CA ARG A 411 7.52 10.85 -6.25
C ARG A 411 8.15 11.31 -4.92
N GLY A 412 7.46 11.09 -3.80
CA GLY A 412 7.93 11.44 -2.46
C GLY A 412 8.77 10.35 -1.77
N PRO A 413 8.97 10.44 -0.45
CA PRO A 413 9.67 9.40 0.31
C PRO A 413 8.79 8.15 0.44
N ARG A 414 9.35 7.05 0.97
CA ARG A 414 8.54 5.87 1.32
C ARG A 414 7.73 6.17 2.60
N GLY A 415 6.41 6.22 2.45
CA GLY A 415 5.42 6.46 3.50
C GLY A 415 4.00 6.20 2.98
N GLY A 416 3.00 6.41 3.83
CA GLY A 416 1.58 6.34 3.51
C GLY A 416 0.81 7.55 4.01
N MET A 417 -0.37 7.79 3.42
CA MET A 417 -1.36 8.75 3.91
C MET A 417 -2.74 8.12 3.88
N ILE A 418 -3.58 8.50 4.85
CA ILE A 418 -5.00 8.13 4.91
C ILE A 418 -5.80 9.41 4.96
N PHE A 419 -6.57 9.69 3.91
CA PHE A 419 -7.56 10.74 3.87
C PHE A 419 -8.94 10.17 4.23
N PHE A 420 -9.74 10.96 4.95
CA PHE A 420 -11.06 10.55 5.39
C PHE A 420 -12.04 11.72 5.41
N ARG A 421 -13.31 11.42 5.14
CA ARG A 421 -14.42 12.36 5.35
C ARG A 421 -14.53 12.71 6.84
N LYS A 422 -14.83 13.97 7.15
CA LYS A 422 -15.06 14.43 8.53
C LYS A 422 -16.51 14.24 9.01
N ASP A 423 -17.47 14.20 8.08
CA ASP A 423 -18.85 13.86 8.43
C ASP A 423 -18.94 12.38 8.85
N PRO A 424 -19.76 12.02 9.86
CA PRO A 424 -19.94 10.63 10.23
C PRO A 424 -20.48 9.79 9.08
N ILE A 425 -19.77 8.72 8.71
CA ILE A 425 -20.16 7.80 7.64
C ILE A 425 -20.57 6.47 8.26
N LEU A 426 -21.78 6.00 7.94
CA LEU A 426 -22.36 4.77 8.50
C LEU A 426 -22.32 4.71 10.04
N GLY A 427 -22.45 5.88 10.69
CA GLY A 427 -22.41 6.03 12.15
C GLY A 427 -21.01 6.05 12.77
N VAL A 428 -19.95 6.07 11.96
CA VAL A 428 -18.56 6.11 12.42
C VAL A 428 -17.96 7.51 12.22
N ASP A 429 -17.36 8.06 13.28
CA ASP A 429 -16.45 9.19 13.20
C ASP A 429 -15.07 8.69 12.70
N LEU A 430 -14.84 8.86 11.40
CA LEU A 430 -13.64 8.35 10.74
C LEU A 430 -12.36 9.01 11.24
N GLU A 431 -12.41 10.29 11.63
CA GLU A 431 -11.23 11.00 12.11
C GLU A 431 -10.72 10.37 13.41
N SER A 432 -11.61 10.17 14.39
CA SER A 432 -11.26 9.53 15.64
C SER A 432 -10.87 8.06 15.43
N ALA A 433 -11.65 7.30 14.66
CA ALA A 433 -11.41 5.88 14.44
C ALA A 433 -10.04 5.61 13.76
N ILE A 434 -9.75 6.32 12.66
CA ILE A 434 -8.50 6.13 11.91
C ILE A 434 -7.30 6.58 12.72
N ASN A 435 -7.37 7.76 13.34
CA ASN A 435 -6.24 8.26 14.13
C ASN A 435 -5.91 7.30 15.28
N ASN A 436 -6.91 6.77 15.99
CA ASN A 436 -6.71 5.80 17.07
C ASN A 436 -6.18 4.44 16.57
N ALA A 437 -6.58 4.01 15.37
CA ALA A 437 -6.08 2.78 14.77
C ALA A 437 -4.59 2.91 14.37
N VAL A 438 -4.20 4.06 13.80
CA VAL A 438 -2.79 4.36 13.51
C VAL A 438 -1.99 4.39 14.81
N PHE A 439 -2.40 5.21 15.78
CA PHE A 439 -1.80 5.28 17.11
C PHE A 439 -2.89 5.53 18.16
N PRO A 440 -2.95 4.76 19.25
CA PRO A 440 -1.98 3.75 19.70
C PRO A 440 -2.24 2.32 19.18
N GLY A 441 -3.15 2.14 18.22
CA GLY A 441 -3.60 0.81 17.79
C GLY A 441 -2.50 -0.06 17.17
N LEU A 442 -1.79 0.44 16.17
CA LEU A 442 -0.88 -0.37 15.34
C LEU A 442 0.55 0.16 15.26
N GLN A 443 0.78 1.45 15.45
CA GLN A 443 2.11 2.07 15.43
C GLN A 443 2.46 2.73 16.78
N GLY A 444 3.75 3.03 16.97
CA GLY A 444 4.29 3.81 18.09
C GLY A 444 4.73 5.21 17.65
N GLY A 445 6.00 5.56 17.87
CA GLY A 445 6.58 6.84 17.45
C GLY A 445 6.54 7.10 15.93
N PRO A 446 6.02 8.26 15.47
CA PRO A 446 6.01 8.62 14.05
C PRO A 446 7.40 8.82 13.44
N HIS A 447 7.56 8.52 12.15
CA HIS A 447 8.81 8.77 11.42
C HIS A 447 8.89 10.22 10.91
N ASN A 448 9.23 11.14 11.82
CA ASN A 448 9.23 12.59 11.55
C ASN A 448 10.10 13.04 10.35
N HIS A 449 11.24 12.38 10.14
CA HIS A 449 12.10 12.63 8.97
C HIS A 449 11.41 12.27 7.65
N THR A 450 10.61 11.20 7.62
CA THR A 450 9.79 10.81 6.47
C THR A 450 8.64 11.79 6.27
N ILE A 451 7.97 12.23 7.35
CA ILE A 451 6.93 13.27 7.30
C ILE A 451 7.50 14.58 6.76
N GLY A 452 8.73 14.94 7.12
CA GLY A 452 9.41 16.11 6.58
C GLY A 452 9.70 15.99 5.08
N GLY A 453 10.22 14.86 4.63
CA GLY A 453 10.37 14.57 3.20
C GLY A 453 9.03 14.60 2.44
N LEU A 454 7.96 14.12 3.07
CA LEU A 454 6.61 14.15 2.50
C LEU A 454 6.10 15.59 2.35
N ALA A 455 6.28 16.43 3.37
CA ALA A 455 5.90 17.85 3.31
C ALA A 455 6.61 18.58 2.16
N VAL A 456 7.89 18.25 1.89
CA VAL A 456 8.64 18.76 0.74
C VAL A 456 8.03 18.28 -0.58
N CYS A 457 7.76 16.98 -0.70
CA CYS A 457 7.15 16.40 -1.89
C CYS A 457 5.78 17.02 -2.22
N LEU A 458 4.92 17.20 -1.22
CA LEU A 458 3.57 17.76 -1.40
C LEU A 458 3.61 19.22 -1.87
N LYS A 459 4.65 19.98 -1.50
CA LYS A 459 4.88 21.31 -2.07
C LYS A 459 5.19 21.25 -3.57
N TYR A 460 6.01 20.30 -4.01
CA TYR A 460 6.25 20.08 -5.44
C TYR A 460 4.98 19.62 -6.16
N ALA A 461 4.17 18.76 -5.53
CA ALA A 461 2.95 18.22 -6.15
C ALA A 461 1.93 19.31 -6.53
N GLN A 462 1.96 20.47 -5.85
CA GLN A 462 1.11 21.62 -6.13
C GLN A 462 1.62 22.51 -7.28
N SER A 463 2.81 22.23 -7.84
CA SER A 463 3.44 23.12 -8.81
C SER A 463 2.93 22.87 -10.25
N PRO A 464 2.89 23.91 -11.11
CA PRO A 464 2.57 23.75 -12.53
C PRO A 464 3.50 22.76 -13.24
N GLU A 465 4.78 22.72 -12.86
CA GLU A 465 5.78 21.80 -13.42
C GLU A 465 5.45 20.34 -13.08
N PHE A 466 4.92 20.08 -11.88
CA PHE A 466 4.47 18.73 -11.52
C PHE A 466 3.26 18.31 -12.35
N LYS A 467 2.30 19.22 -12.57
CA LYS A 467 1.17 18.95 -13.48
C LYS A 467 1.63 18.70 -14.91
N ALA A 468 2.58 19.48 -15.43
CA ALA A 468 3.19 19.25 -16.74
C ALA A 468 3.91 17.90 -16.81
N TYR A 469 4.61 17.50 -15.74
CA TYR A 469 5.23 16.19 -15.60
C TYR A 469 4.19 15.06 -15.67
N GLN A 470 3.09 15.12 -14.92
CA GLN A 470 2.08 14.06 -14.93
C GLN A 470 1.36 13.94 -16.28
N ASN A 471 1.14 15.04 -16.99
CA ASN A 471 0.63 14.98 -18.36
C ASN A 471 1.59 14.22 -19.29
N LYS A 472 2.90 14.47 -19.17
CA LYS A 472 3.93 13.72 -19.92
C LYS A 472 3.95 12.25 -19.54
N VAL A 473 3.77 11.90 -18.27
CA VAL A 473 3.70 10.50 -17.82
C VAL A 473 2.61 9.75 -18.59
N VAL A 474 1.42 10.35 -18.71
CA VAL A 474 0.29 9.74 -19.44
C VAL A 474 0.54 9.72 -20.95
N SER A 475 1.01 10.82 -21.56
CA SER A 475 1.26 10.85 -23.01
C SER A 475 2.36 9.88 -23.44
N ASN A 476 3.44 9.78 -22.66
CA ASN A 476 4.50 8.80 -22.83
C ASN A 476 3.98 7.35 -22.74
N CYS A 477 3.11 7.07 -21.77
CA CYS A 477 2.50 5.74 -21.64
C CYS A 477 1.66 5.39 -22.86
N ARG A 478 0.88 6.35 -23.39
CA ARG A 478 0.10 6.16 -24.63
C ARG A 478 0.98 5.95 -25.85
N ALA A 479 2.09 6.70 -25.98
CA ALA A 479 3.04 6.51 -27.08
C ALA A 479 3.65 5.10 -27.06
N LEU A 480 4.09 4.64 -25.88
CA LEU A 480 4.56 3.26 -25.66
C LEU A 480 3.48 2.23 -26.01
N ALA A 481 2.25 2.42 -25.53
CA ALA A 481 1.12 1.52 -25.79
C ALA A 481 0.85 1.37 -27.28
N ASN A 482 0.73 2.49 -27.99
CA ASN A 482 0.47 2.53 -29.43
C ASN A 482 1.59 1.83 -30.19
N ARG A 483 2.85 2.10 -29.85
CA ARG A 483 3.98 1.47 -30.51
C ARG A 483 4.03 -0.04 -30.28
N LEU A 484 3.73 -0.51 -29.07
CA LEU A 484 3.63 -1.95 -28.80
C LEU A 484 2.49 -2.61 -29.61
N ILE A 485 1.35 -1.94 -29.78
CA ILE A 485 0.26 -2.44 -30.63
C ILE A 485 0.71 -2.54 -32.09
N GLU A 486 1.38 -1.52 -32.64
CA GLU A 486 1.95 -1.54 -33.99
C GLU A 486 2.94 -2.69 -34.20
N LEU A 487 3.71 -3.04 -33.16
CA LEU A 487 4.64 -4.18 -33.14
C LEU A 487 3.93 -5.54 -32.95
N GLY A 488 2.60 -5.56 -32.88
CA GLY A 488 1.78 -6.77 -32.82
C GLY A 488 1.51 -7.33 -31.42
N TYR A 489 1.81 -6.56 -30.36
CA TYR A 489 1.51 -7.00 -29.00
C TYR A 489 0.03 -6.82 -28.63
N LYS A 490 -0.51 -7.77 -27.88
CA LYS A 490 -1.83 -7.64 -27.26
C LYS A 490 -1.70 -6.95 -25.91
N LEU A 491 -2.39 -5.83 -25.72
CA LEU A 491 -2.49 -5.14 -24.43
C LEU A 491 -3.79 -5.51 -23.72
N VAL A 492 -3.73 -5.74 -22.41
CA VAL A 492 -4.94 -5.90 -21.59
C VAL A 492 -5.74 -4.59 -21.65
N SER A 493 -7.04 -4.70 -21.91
CA SER A 493 -7.95 -3.57 -22.20
C SER A 493 -7.64 -2.74 -23.46
N GLY A 494 -6.70 -3.18 -24.29
CA GLY A 494 -6.39 -2.56 -25.59
C GLY A 494 -5.61 -1.24 -25.54
N GLY A 495 -5.16 -0.78 -24.37
CA GLY A 495 -4.44 0.50 -24.23
C GLY A 495 -4.28 0.90 -22.78
N SER A 496 -4.07 2.20 -22.54
CA SER A 496 -3.97 2.77 -21.20
C SER A 496 -4.51 4.21 -21.12
N ASP A 497 -5.13 4.52 -19.98
CA ASP A 497 -5.58 5.87 -19.60
C ASP A 497 -4.69 6.48 -18.50
N ASN A 498 -3.71 5.73 -17.99
CA ASN A 498 -2.85 6.15 -16.89
C ASN A 498 -1.35 5.96 -17.21
N HIS A 499 -0.52 5.64 -16.23
CA HIS A 499 0.94 5.59 -16.33
C HIS A 499 1.51 4.21 -16.62
N LEU A 500 0.68 3.17 -16.81
CA LEU A 500 1.14 1.81 -17.07
C LEU A 500 0.40 1.12 -18.22
N VAL A 501 1.06 0.16 -18.85
CA VAL A 501 0.48 -0.82 -19.76
C VAL A 501 0.72 -2.24 -19.24
N LEU A 502 -0.17 -3.15 -19.61
CA LEU A 502 -0.07 -4.57 -19.29
C LEU A 502 -0.10 -5.38 -20.58
N VAL A 503 1.03 -5.99 -20.93
CA VAL A 503 1.23 -6.73 -22.18
C VAL A 503 0.95 -8.21 -21.94
N ASP A 504 0.08 -8.80 -22.76
CA ASP A 504 -0.20 -10.25 -22.77
C ASP A 504 0.75 -10.93 -23.77
N LEU A 505 1.70 -11.72 -23.25
CA LEU A 505 2.71 -12.42 -24.05
C LEU A 505 2.28 -13.83 -24.46
N ARG A 506 1.15 -14.34 -23.94
CA ARG A 506 0.67 -15.70 -24.23
C ARG A 506 0.41 -15.95 -25.71
N PRO A 507 -0.14 -14.98 -26.50
CA PRO A 507 -0.27 -15.16 -27.95
C PRO A 507 1.06 -15.41 -28.67
N LEU A 508 2.18 -14.93 -28.12
CA LEU A 508 3.53 -15.16 -28.63
C LEU A 508 4.14 -16.48 -28.13
N GLY A 509 3.42 -17.22 -27.28
CA GLY A 509 3.88 -18.48 -26.72
C GLY A 509 5.03 -18.33 -25.74
N ILE A 510 5.21 -17.17 -25.09
CA ILE A 510 6.23 -16.94 -24.06
C ILE A 510 5.61 -16.33 -22.79
N ASP A 511 6.21 -16.59 -21.63
CA ASP A 511 5.77 -16.06 -20.34
C ASP A 511 6.62 -14.86 -19.89
N GLY A 512 6.08 -14.07 -18.96
CA GLY A 512 6.71 -12.86 -18.48
C GLY A 512 8.03 -13.10 -17.76
N ALA A 513 8.23 -14.25 -17.10
CA ALA A 513 9.46 -14.49 -16.35
C ALA A 513 10.68 -14.70 -17.26
N ARG A 514 10.49 -15.34 -18.42
CA ARG A 514 11.55 -15.50 -19.42
C ARG A 514 11.91 -14.19 -20.11
N VAL A 515 10.90 -13.40 -20.46
CA VAL A 515 11.10 -12.07 -21.07
C VAL A 515 11.76 -11.11 -20.08
N GLU A 516 11.25 -11.01 -18.85
CA GLU A 516 11.83 -10.20 -17.77
C GLU A 516 13.32 -10.51 -17.60
N LYS A 517 13.71 -11.78 -17.58
CA LYS A 517 15.12 -12.14 -17.38
C LYS A 517 16.05 -11.65 -18.49
N ILE A 518 15.64 -11.75 -19.75
CA ILE A 518 16.45 -11.28 -20.88
C ILE A 518 16.53 -9.75 -20.89
N LEU A 519 15.40 -9.08 -20.62
CA LEU A 519 15.36 -7.62 -20.54
C LEU A 519 16.23 -7.09 -19.39
N ASP A 520 16.21 -7.74 -18.23
CA ASP A 520 17.04 -7.39 -17.08
C ASP A 520 18.55 -7.52 -17.39
N LEU A 521 18.96 -8.59 -18.09
CA LEU A 521 20.35 -8.74 -18.58
C LEU A 521 20.74 -7.63 -19.56
N ALA A 522 19.76 -7.06 -20.26
CA ALA A 522 19.92 -5.94 -21.20
C ALA A 522 19.71 -4.55 -20.55
N TYR A 523 19.62 -4.46 -19.22
CA TYR A 523 19.40 -3.21 -18.48
C TYR A 523 18.04 -2.55 -18.75
N ILE A 524 17.03 -3.36 -19.09
CA ILE A 524 15.63 -2.97 -19.21
C ILE A 524 14.87 -3.58 -18.05
N THR A 525 14.69 -2.82 -16.97
CA THR A 525 14.11 -3.30 -15.73
C THR A 525 12.59 -3.08 -15.74
N LEU A 526 11.83 -4.17 -15.75
CA LEU A 526 10.36 -4.19 -15.64
C LEU A 526 9.92 -5.39 -14.81
N ASN A 527 8.61 -5.56 -14.61
CA ASN A 527 8.10 -6.71 -13.86
C ASN A 527 7.20 -7.61 -14.71
N LYS A 528 7.41 -8.92 -14.61
CA LYS A 528 6.41 -9.94 -14.98
C LYS A 528 5.13 -9.72 -14.16
N ASN A 529 3.98 -9.94 -14.78
CA ASN A 529 2.70 -9.69 -14.16
C ASN A 529 1.65 -10.68 -14.69
N SER A 530 0.76 -11.14 -13.82
CA SER A 530 -0.38 -11.93 -14.27
C SER A 530 -1.27 -11.11 -15.20
N VAL A 531 -1.87 -11.78 -16.17
CA VAL A 531 -2.88 -11.21 -17.06
C VAL A 531 -4.19 -11.98 -16.92
N PRO A 532 -5.36 -11.37 -17.19
CA PRO A 532 -6.64 -12.06 -17.15
C PRO A 532 -6.62 -13.37 -17.95
N GLY A 533 -7.06 -14.46 -17.31
CA GLY A 533 -7.04 -15.82 -17.85
C GLY A 533 -5.80 -16.66 -17.49
N ASP A 534 -4.82 -16.10 -16.78
CA ASP A 534 -3.72 -16.91 -16.23
C ASP A 534 -4.25 -17.93 -15.22
N LYS A 535 -3.80 -19.18 -15.35
CA LYS A 535 -4.19 -20.28 -14.44
C LYS A 535 -3.50 -20.20 -13.07
N SER A 536 -2.40 -19.46 -12.97
CA SER A 536 -1.59 -19.35 -11.76
C SER A 536 -0.85 -18.01 -11.71
N ALA A 537 -0.89 -17.35 -10.55
CA ALA A 537 -0.10 -16.15 -10.30
C ALA A 537 1.43 -16.41 -10.28
N LEU A 538 1.85 -17.67 -10.12
CA LEU A 538 3.27 -18.06 -10.09
C LEU A 538 3.90 -18.17 -11.48
N VAL A 539 3.08 -18.24 -12.54
CA VAL A 539 3.55 -18.33 -13.93
C VAL A 539 2.84 -17.24 -14.74
N PRO A 540 3.22 -15.96 -14.55
CA PRO A 540 2.56 -14.84 -15.18
C PRO A 540 2.76 -14.83 -16.71
N GLY A 541 1.66 -14.70 -17.44
CA GLY A 541 1.63 -14.66 -18.90
C GLY A 541 1.98 -13.31 -19.51
N GLY A 542 2.28 -12.28 -18.70
CA GLY A 542 2.52 -10.93 -19.20
C GLY A 542 3.62 -10.16 -18.48
N ILE A 543 3.82 -8.92 -18.94
CA ILE A 543 4.74 -7.93 -18.35
C ILE A 543 4.00 -6.61 -18.14
N ARG A 544 4.32 -5.93 -17.04
CA ARG A 544 3.80 -4.60 -16.71
C ARG A 544 4.90 -3.57 -16.89
N ILE A 545 4.59 -2.52 -17.64
CA ILE A 545 5.54 -1.47 -18.03
C ILE A 545 4.94 -0.13 -17.62
N GLY A 546 5.70 0.71 -16.95
CA GLY A 546 5.27 2.05 -16.55
C GLY A 546 6.20 3.15 -17.01
N SER A 547 5.64 4.34 -17.20
CA SER A 547 6.35 5.54 -17.65
C SER A 547 6.91 6.50 -16.57
N PRO A 548 6.55 6.46 -15.26
CA PRO A 548 6.93 7.54 -14.33
C PRO A 548 8.42 7.81 -14.18
N ALA A 549 9.24 6.77 -14.01
CA ALA A 549 10.67 6.92 -13.69
C ALA A 549 11.46 7.52 -14.84
N LEU A 550 11.30 7.03 -16.07
CA LEU A 550 11.96 7.60 -17.25
C LEU A 550 11.44 8.99 -17.61
N THR A 551 10.14 9.25 -17.41
CA THR A 551 9.60 10.60 -17.61
C THR A 551 10.24 11.59 -16.63
N THR A 552 10.51 11.17 -15.39
CA THR A 552 11.25 11.96 -14.40
C THR A 552 12.68 12.29 -14.86
N ARG A 553 13.32 11.39 -15.63
CA ARG A 553 14.65 11.63 -16.25
C ARG A 553 14.60 12.51 -17.50
N GLY A 554 13.41 12.82 -18.02
CA GLY A 554 13.21 13.70 -19.18
C GLY A 554 12.85 12.99 -20.48
N PHE A 555 12.54 11.69 -20.46
CA PHE A 555 12.07 10.98 -21.64
C PHE A 555 10.73 11.56 -22.13
N THR A 556 10.59 11.64 -23.45
CA THR A 556 9.38 12.08 -24.16
C THR A 556 8.78 10.93 -24.96
N GLU A 557 7.70 11.20 -25.69
CA GLU A 557 6.98 10.22 -26.51
C GLU A 557 7.92 9.57 -27.54
N LYS A 558 8.86 10.36 -28.10
CA LYS A 558 9.87 9.88 -29.06
C LYS A 558 10.75 8.80 -28.43
N GLU A 559 11.25 9.03 -27.22
CA GLU A 559 12.07 8.03 -26.54
C GLU A 559 11.24 6.82 -26.13
N PHE A 560 9.97 6.99 -25.74
CA PHE A 560 9.10 5.85 -25.40
C PHE A 560 8.75 4.96 -26.60
N ILE A 561 8.72 5.49 -27.81
CA ILE A 561 8.65 4.70 -29.05
C ILE A 561 9.91 3.84 -29.19
N LEU A 562 11.11 4.43 -29.00
CA LEU A 562 12.37 3.68 -29.05
C LEU A 562 12.44 2.63 -27.93
N VAL A 563 11.96 2.94 -26.73
CA VAL A 563 11.85 1.97 -25.62
C VAL A 563 10.98 0.78 -26.02
N ALA A 564 9.86 1.01 -26.71
CA ALA A 564 9.03 -0.09 -27.21
C ALA A 564 9.78 -0.99 -28.21
N ASP A 565 10.58 -0.39 -29.10
CA ASP A 565 11.40 -1.13 -30.08
C ASP A 565 12.49 -1.97 -29.37
N LEU A 566 13.14 -1.41 -28.35
CA LEU A 566 14.15 -2.14 -27.54
C LEU A 566 13.52 -3.30 -26.75
N ILE A 567 12.33 -3.09 -26.18
CA ILE A 567 11.56 -4.16 -25.52
C ILE A 567 11.21 -5.26 -26.52
N HIS A 568 10.76 -4.89 -27.72
CA HIS A 568 10.42 -5.83 -28.76
C HIS A 568 11.62 -6.71 -29.14
N GLU A 569 12.78 -6.11 -29.34
CA GLU A 569 14.01 -6.84 -29.61
C GLU A 569 14.37 -7.82 -28.48
N GLY A 570 14.28 -7.39 -27.22
CA GLY A 570 14.49 -8.26 -26.06
C GLY A 570 13.51 -9.43 -26.00
N VAL A 571 12.25 -9.22 -26.38
CA VAL A 571 11.26 -10.31 -26.52
C VAL A 571 11.65 -11.29 -27.63
N GLN A 572 12.15 -10.81 -28.78
CA GLN A 572 12.63 -11.70 -29.86
C GLN A 572 13.82 -12.55 -29.39
N ILE A 573 14.77 -11.94 -28.66
CA ILE A 573 15.89 -12.68 -28.06
C ILE A 573 15.37 -13.74 -27.08
N ALA A 574 14.37 -13.43 -26.26
CA ALA A 574 13.78 -14.38 -25.33
C ALA A 574 13.07 -15.55 -26.03
N LEU A 575 12.40 -15.30 -27.16
CA LEU A 575 11.80 -16.34 -28.01
C LEU A 575 12.87 -17.26 -28.61
N ASP A 576 13.96 -16.69 -29.12
CA ASP A 576 15.08 -17.46 -29.65
C ASP A 576 15.76 -18.30 -28.55
N ALA A 577 16.02 -17.70 -27.39
CA ALA A 577 16.59 -18.41 -26.25
C ALA A 577 15.70 -19.57 -25.78
N LYS A 578 14.37 -19.38 -25.81
CA LYS A 578 13.40 -20.44 -25.47
C LYS A 578 13.43 -21.59 -26.48
N ARG A 579 13.70 -21.32 -27.76
CA ARG A 579 13.84 -22.34 -28.81
C ARG A 579 15.16 -23.12 -28.69
N SER A 580 16.22 -22.47 -28.23
CA SER A 580 17.55 -23.07 -28.10
C SER A 580 17.75 -23.92 -26.85
N VAL A 581 17.00 -23.68 -25.78
CA VAL A 581 17.13 -24.46 -24.54
C VAL A 581 16.54 -25.87 -24.68
N SER A 582 17.24 -26.89 -24.19
CA SER A 582 16.84 -28.30 -24.30
C SER A 582 15.68 -28.70 -23.36
N GLY A 583 15.25 -27.82 -22.46
CA GLY A 583 14.22 -28.07 -21.45
C GLY A 583 13.05 -27.10 -21.50
N SER A 584 11.85 -27.56 -21.11
CA SER A 584 10.62 -26.75 -21.12
C SER A 584 10.38 -25.98 -19.82
N LYS A 585 11.10 -26.30 -18.73
CA LYS A 585 10.90 -25.66 -17.42
C LYS A 585 11.55 -24.28 -17.38
N LEU A 586 11.00 -23.41 -16.54
CA LEU A 586 11.57 -22.07 -16.32
C LEU A 586 13.01 -22.15 -15.77
N GLN A 587 13.28 -23.11 -14.88
CA GLN A 587 14.61 -23.30 -14.30
C GLN A 587 15.67 -23.66 -15.35
N ASP A 588 15.30 -24.45 -16.37
CA ASP A 588 16.22 -24.83 -17.45
C ASP A 588 16.59 -23.60 -18.27
N PHE A 589 15.59 -22.76 -18.60
CA PHE A 589 15.80 -21.48 -19.26
C PHE A 589 16.69 -20.55 -18.43
N MET A 590 16.42 -20.40 -17.13
CA MET A 590 17.19 -19.52 -16.24
C MET A 590 18.65 -19.95 -16.15
N LYS A 591 18.92 -21.26 -16.05
CA LYS A 591 20.28 -21.79 -16.07
C LYS A 591 20.96 -21.51 -17.40
N PHE A 592 20.27 -21.78 -18.51
CA PHE A 592 20.80 -21.58 -19.86
C PHE A 592 21.21 -20.13 -20.12
N VAL A 593 20.37 -19.14 -19.82
CA VAL A 593 20.69 -17.72 -20.09
C VAL A 593 21.77 -17.14 -19.17
N THR A 594 22.19 -17.89 -18.15
CA THR A 594 23.29 -17.52 -17.25
C THR A 594 24.54 -18.38 -17.44
N SER A 595 24.49 -19.40 -18.28
CA SER A 595 25.64 -20.27 -18.53
C SER A 595 26.55 -19.68 -19.60
N HIS A 596 27.78 -20.20 -19.68
CA HIS A 596 28.72 -19.84 -20.73
C HIS A 596 28.28 -20.35 -22.12
N ASP A 597 27.33 -21.29 -22.16
CA ASP A 597 26.77 -21.86 -23.39
C ASP A 597 25.65 -21.00 -24.00
N PHE A 598 25.33 -19.84 -23.41
CA PHE A 598 24.29 -18.96 -23.91
C PHE A 598 24.72 -18.29 -25.22
N SER A 599 24.37 -18.92 -26.34
CA SER A 599 24.78 -18.52 -27.69
C SER A 599 24.28 -17.15 -28.16
N LEU A 600 23.33 -16.53 -27.44
CA LEU A 600 22.76 -15.22 -27.78
C LEU A 600 23.30 -14.09 -26.89
N ILE A 601 24.34 -14.34 -26.09
CA ILE A 601 24.90 -13.35 -25.16
C ILE A 601 25.38 -12.07 -25.86
N ASP A 602 25.92 -12.19 -27.08
CA ASP A 602 26.39 -11.03 -27.84
C ASP A 602 25.23 -10.11 -28.25
N ARG A 603 24.07 -10.67 -28.61
CA ARG A 603 22.85 -9.89 -28.90
C ARG A 603 22.32 -9.18 -27.66
N VAL A 604 22.35 -9.84 -26.50
CA VAL A 604 21.97 -9.22 -25.23
C VAL A 604 22.95 -8.12 -24.84
N SER A 605 24.24 -8.33 -25.07
CA SER A 605 25.30 -7.36 -24.77
C SER A 605 25.23 -6.13 -25.68
N ASP A 606 24.92 -6.31 -26.97
CA ASP A 606 24.66 -5.21 -27.91
C ASP A 606 23.42 -4.40 -27.49
N LEU A 607 22.31 -5.09 -27.21
CA LEU A 607 21.08 -4.43 -26.72
C LEU A 607 21.36 -3.63 -25.44
N ARG A 608 22.10 -4.22 -24.50
CA ARG A 608 22.55 -3.56 -23.28
C ARG A 608 23.38 -2.31 -23.58
N ALA A 609 24.36 -2.40 -24.48
CA ALA A 609 25.21 -1.27 -24.82
C ALA A 609 24.40 -0.11 -25.42
N ARG A 610 23.40 -0.40 -26.25
CA ARG A 610 22.49 0.63 -26.79
C ARG A 610 21.58 1.23 -25.73
N VAL A 611 21.09 0.42 -24.79
CA VAL A 611 20.32 0.89 -23.63
C VAL A 611 21.17 1.83 -22.77
N GLU A 612 22.39 1.42 -22.41
CA GLU A 612 23.32 2.25 -21.64
C GLU A 612 23.65 3.56 -22.39
N ALA A 613 23.93 3.48 -23.68
CA ALA A 613 24.21 4.65 -24.51
C ALA A 613 23.02 5.62 -24.58
N LEU A 614 21.78 5.11 -24.60
CA LEU A 614 20.57 5.93 -24.57
C LEU A 614 20.38 6.59 -23.20
N THR A 615 20.40 5.81 -22.11
CA THR A 615 20.01 6.31 -20.78
C THR A 615 21.05 7.26 -20.19
N THR A 616 22.33 7.08 -20.49
CA THR A 616 23.42 7.94 -19.98
C THR A 616 23.41 9.35 -20.58
N GLN A 617 22.60 9.60 -21.61
CA GLN A 617 22.33 10.95 -22.14
C GLN A 617 21.36 11.76 -21.26
N PHE A 618 20.65 11.10 -20.33
CA PHE A 618 19.65 11.73 -19.47
C PHE A 618 20.15 11.88 -18.04
N PRO A 619 19.77 12.97 -17.34
CA PRO A 619 20.16 13.18 -15.95
C PRO A 619 19.65 12.07 -15.04
N MET A 620 20.33 11.89 -13.91
CA MET A 620 19.93 11.03 -12.82
C MET A 620 19.45 11.90 -11.65
N PRO A 621 18.14 11.99 -11.39
CA PRO A 621 17.62 12.81 -10.29
C PRO A 621 18.05 12.25 -8.94
N GLY A 622 18.50 13.12 -8.05
CA GLY A 622 18.91 12.76 -6.69
C GLY A 622 20.35 13.18 -6.37
N VAL A 623 20.91 12.59 -5.31
CA VAL A 623 22.27 12.86 -4.80
C VAL A 623 23.29 12.02 -5.53
#